data_AF-A0A3P7IXI3-F1
#
_entry.id   AF-A0A3P7IXI3-F1
#
_cell.length_a   1.000
_cell.length_b   1.000
_cell.length_c   1.000
_cell.angle_alpha   90.00
_cell.angle_beta   90.00
_cell.angle_gamma   90.00
#
_symmetry.space_group_name_H-M   'P 1'
#
loop_
_entity.id
_entity.type
_entity.pdbx_description
1 polymer ?
#
loop_
_entity_poly.entity_id
_entity_poly.type
_entity_poly.pdbx_seq_one_letter_code
_entity_poly.pdbx_strand_id
1 'polypeptide(L)'
;MVFVPGRRQSRSTAIDMLTMAHADGAPQRFLHISETDETFVKLLNSLQDQTLKETLLCGVGKEFDYDTNKFWITLEIFVQVCIIPRTMCYQISMFAYLVVIMDTQFYNGKYHVYEDYPIGDVLHMVGLANRPGRDPDGRCF
;
A
#
# COMPACT_ATOMS: atom_id res chain seq x y z
N MET A 1 5.52 1.84 -1.92
CA MET A 1 4.46 0.86 -2.23
C MET A 1 4.98 -0.52 -1.87
N VAL A 2 4.19 -1.35 -1.21
CA VAL A 2 4.59 -2.69 -0.78
C VAL A 2 3.58 -3.72 -1.30
N PHE A 3 4.04 -4.63 -2.15
CA PHE A 3 3.25 -5.76 -2.60
C PHE A 3 3.35 -6.90 -1.61
N VAL A 4 2.22 -7.53 -1.31
CA VAL A 4 2.14 -8.68 -0.41
C VAL A 4 1.39 -9.85 -1.05
N PRO A 5 1.59 -11.10 -0.61
CA PRO A 5 0.97 -12.26 -1.25
C PRO A 5 -0.55 -12.35 -1.15
N GLY A 6 -1.15 -11.68 -0.17
CA GLY A 6 -2.60 -11.68 -0.01
C GLY A 6 -3.13 -10.65 0.97
N ARG A 7 -4.47 -10.49 0.97
CA ARG A 7 -5.19 -9.51 1.79
C ARG A 7 -4.94 -9.65 3.29
N ARG A 8 -4.84 -10.88 3.79
CA ARG A 8 -4.52 -11.14 5.21
C ARG A 8 -3.14 -10.60 5.59
N GLN A 9 -2.16 -10.79 4.71
CA GLN A 9 -0.81 -10.29 4.92
C GLN A 9 -0.77 -8.75 4.86
N SER A 10 -1.55 -8.14 3.97
CA SER A 10 -1.67 -6.67 3.86
C SER A 10 -2.00 -6.03 5.20
N ARG A 11 -3.01 -6.59 5.91
CA ARG A 11 -3.39 -6.11 7.24
C ARG A 11 -2.30 -6.34 8.28
N SER A 12 -1.68 -7.52 8.32
CA SER A 12 -0.60 -7.81 9.29
C SER A 12 0.57 -6.85 9.09
N THR A 13 1.05 -6.72 7.85
CA THR A 13 2.18 -5.85 7.50
C THR A 13 1.88 -4.38 7.83
N ALA A 14 0.63 -3.91 7.67
CA ALA A 14 0.25 -2.56 8.06
C ALA A 14 0.39 -2.35 9.57
N ILE A 15 -0.13 -3.28 10.37
CA ILE A 15 -0.04 -3.23 11.84
C ILE A 15 1.42 -3.31 12.30
N ASP A 16 2.24 -4.15 11.67
CA ASP A 16 3.65 -4.29 11.98
C ASP A 16 4.40 -2.97 11.71
N MET A 17 4.12 -2.31 10.57
CA MET A 17 4.70 -0.99 10.27
C MET A 17 4.31 0.07 11.29
N LEU A 18 3.03 0.10 11.69
CA LEU A 18 2.57 1.01 12.74
C LEU A 18 3.30 0.73 14.05
N THR A 19 3.40 -0.53 14.45
CA THR A 19 4.04 -0.95 15.70
C THR A 19 5.52 -0.59 15.72
N MET A 20 6.23 -0.80 14.60
CA MET A 20 7.61 -0.37 14.44
C MET A 20 7.75 1.16 14.51
N ALA A 21 6.87 1.91 13.86
CA ALA A 21 6.89 3.38 13.91
C ALA A 21 6.63 3.91 15.34
N HIS A 22 5.74 3.26 16.10
CA HIS A 22 5.52 3.57 17.52
C HIS A 22 6.75 3.23 18.38
N ALA A 23 7.41 2.10 18.12
CA ALA A 23 8.63 1.71 18.83
C ALA A 23 9.79 2.69 18.56
N ASP A 24 9.86 3.25 17.35
CA ASP A 24 10.81 4.31 16.97
C ASP A 24 10.48 5.68 17.59
N GLY A 25 9.36 5.83 18.30
CA GLY A 25 8.89 7.09 18.88
C GLY A 25 8.30 8.08 17.86
N ALA A 26 8.04 7.64 16.62
CA ALA A 26 7.53 8.47 15.53
C ALA A 26 6.29 7.83 14.87
N PRO A 27 5.15 7.73 15.58
CA PRO A 27 3.98 6.96 15.15
C PRO A 27 3.33 7.45 13.85
N GLN A 28 3.47 8.73 13.53
CA GLN A 28 2.88 9.37 12.34
C GLN A 28 3.92 9.74 11.28
N ARG A 29 5.10 9.12 11.31
CA ARG A 29 6.21 9.42 10.38
C ARG A 29 5.80 9.43 8.91
N PHE A 30 4.84 8.59 8.53
CA PHE A 30 4.44 8.40 7.15
C PHE A 30 3.28 9.30 6.71
N LEU A 31 2.71 10.07 7.63
CA LEU A 31 1.64 11.02 7.34
C LEU A 31 2.26 12.37 7.00
N HIS A 32 2.09 12.81 5.75
CA HIS A 32 2.67 14.07 5.28
C HIS A 32 1.66 15.23 5.23
N ILE A 33 0.47 15.03 5.78
CA ILE A 33 -0.61 16.02 5.78
C ILE A 33 -1.10 16.23 7.21
N SER A 34 -1.60 17.43 7.50
CA SER A 34 -2.22 17.74 8.78
C SER A 34 -3.47 16.88 9.00
N GLU A 35 -3.64 16.32 10.19
CA GLU A 35 -4.85 15.57 10.56
C GLU A 35 -6.14 16.40 10.43
N THR A 36 -6.02 17.72 10.48
CA THR A 36 -7.14 18.67 10.36
C THR A 36 -7.52 19.01 8.93
N ASP A 37 -6.84 18.45 7.94
CA ASP A 37 -7.17 18.70 6.53
C ASP A 37 -8.59 18.23 6.20
N GLU A 38 -9.42 19.13 5.67
CA GLU A 38 -10.83 18.83 5.40
C GLU A 38 -11.02 17.66 4.44
N THR A 39 -10.16 17.53 3.44
CA THR A 39 -10.28 16.48 2.43
C THR A 39 -9.91 15.12 3.01
N PHE A 40 -8.89 15.09 3.88
CA PHE A 40 -8.50 13.89 4.60
C PHE A 40 -9.57 13.46 5.62
N VAL A 41 -10.15 14.39 6.37
CA VAL A 41 -11.24 14.10 7.31
C VAL A 41 -12.48 13.58 6.57
N LYS A 42 -12.83 14.17 5.41
CA LYS A 42 -13.93 13.67 4.55
C LYS A 42 -13.68 12.24 4.08
N LEU A 43 -12.44 11.92 3.68
CA LEU A 43 -12.04 10.55 3.32
C LEU A 43 -12.23 9.60 4.51
N LEU A 44 -11.67 9.91 5.67
CA LEU A 44 -11.76 9.08 6.87
C LEU A 44 -13.22 8.82 7.28
N ASN A 45 -14.09 9.82 7.15
CA ASN A 45 -15.52 9.68 7.46
C ASN A 45 -16.26 8.80 6.45
N SER A 46 -15.83 8.76 5.19
CA SER A 46 -16.42 7.89 4.16
C SER A 46 -16.06 6.41 4.36
N LEU A 47 -15.00 6.10 5.11
CA LEU A 47 -14.54 4.73 5.31
C LEU A 47 -15.37 4.03 6.40
N GLN A 48 -15.68 2.76 6.18
CA GLN A 48 -16.37 1.92 7.19
C GLN A 48 -15.38 1.12 8.05
N ASP A 49 -14.24 0.73 7.49
CA ASP A 49 -13.24 -0.09 8.17
C ASP A 49 -12.42 0.77 9.16
N GLN A 50 -12.64 0.52 10.45
CA GLN A 50 -11.95 1.22 11.53
C GLN A 50 -10.43 1.00 11.50
N THR A 51 -9.98 -0.20 11.13
CA THR A 51 -8.55 -0.51 11.07
C THR A 51 -7.86 0.25 9.97
N LEU A 52 -8.54 0.44 8.82
CA LEU A 52 -8.03 1.27 7.74
C LEU A 52 -7.93 2.74 8.16
N LYS A 53 -8.88 3.27 8.95
CA LYS A 53 -8.79 4.65 9.46
C LYS A 53 -7.55 4.84 10.34
N GLU A 54 -7.31 3.91 11.26
CA GLU A 54 -6.15 3.95 12.15
C GLU A 54 -4.82 3.88 11.39
N THR A 55 -4.73 3.01 10.37
CA THR A 55 -3.52 2.93 9.55
C THR A 55 -3.31 4.19 8.73
N LEU A 56 -4.39 4.76 8.17
CA LEU A 56 -4.32 6.00 7.39
C LEU A 56 -3.90 7.19 8.25
N LEU A 57 -4.35 7.29 9.50
CA LEU A 57 -3.91 8.32 10.45
C LEU A 57 -2.40 8.25 10.75
N CYS A 58 -1.79 7.08 10.58
CA CYS A 58 -0.34 6.91 10.70
C CYS A 58 0.39 7.09 9.36
N GLY A 59 -0.33 7.37 8.27
CA GLY A 59 0.22 7.52 6.93
C GLY A 59 0.43 6.21 6.16
N VAL A 60 -0.27 5.13 6.53
CA VAL A 60 -0.21 3.82 5.88
C VAL A 60 -1.58 3.46 5.30
N GLY A 61 -1.66 3.41 3.97
CA GLY A 61 -2.83 2.95 3.23
C GLY A 61 -2.78 1.45 2.94
N LYS A 62 -3.95 0.81 2.89
CA LYS A 62 -4.14 -0.53 2.33
C LYS A 62 -5.27 -0.53 1.32
N GLU A 63 -5.44 -1.62 0.59
CA GLU A 63 -6.50 -1.75 -0.40
C GLU A 63 -7.91 -1.53 0.20
N PHE A 64 -8.79 -0.93 -0.60
CA PHE A 64 -10.19 -0.68 -0.26
C PHE A 64 -11.08 -1.12 -1.42
N ASP A 65 -12.21 -1.77 -1.10
CA ASP A 65 -13.06 -2.45 -2.10
C ASP A 65 -13.98 -1.48 -2.89
N TYR A 66 -14.00 -0.16 -2.61
CA TYR A 66 -14.93 0.81 -3.22
C TYR A 66 -14.23 2.01 -3.91
N ASP A 67 -14.66 2.32 -5.15
CA ASP A 67 -14.16 3.38 -6.06
C ASP A 67 -12.62 3.49 -6.13
N THR A 68 -11.99 2.45 -6.69
CA THR A 68 -10.53 2.24 -6.69
C THR A 68 -9.75 3.42 -7.25
N ASN A 69 -10.23 4.06 -8.32
CA ASN A 69 -9.48 5.13 -8.99
C ASN A 69 -9.39 6.40 -8.14
N LYS A 70 -10.52 6.87 -7.58
CA LYS A 70 -10.48 8.03 -6.68
C LYS A 70 -9.71 7.72 -5.42
N PHE A 71 -9.84 6.50 -4.91
CA PHE A 71 -9.13 6.05 -3.73
C PHE A 71 -7.60 6.09 -3.93
N TRP A 72 -7.07 5.57 -5.04
CA TRP A 72 -5.62 5.59 -5.30
C TRP A 72 -5.05 7.00 -5.43
N ILE A 73 -5.74 7.88 -6.18
CA ILE A 73 -5.32 9.29 -6.34
C ILE A 73 -5.29 9.98 -4.98
N THR A 74 -6.31 9.72 -4.17
CA THR A 74 -6.40 10.26 -2.81
C THR A 74 -5.22 9.74 -1.97
N LEU A 75 -4.98 8.43 -1.96
CA LEU A 75 -3.86 7.86 -1.20
C LEU A 75 -2.49 8.42 -1.63
N GLU A 76 -2.24 8.60 -2.93
CA GLU A 76 -0.97 9.17 -3.41
C GLU A 76 -0.67 10.55 -2.81
N ILE A 77 -1.71 11.30 -2.44
CA ILE A 77 -1.59 12.64 -1.86
C ILE A 77 -1.39 12.58 -0.35
N PHE A 78 -2.12 11.69 0.36
CA PHE A 78 -2.15 11.69 1.84
C PHE A 78 -1.16 10.74 2.51
N VAL A 79 -0.81 9.62 1.88
CA VAL A 79 0.00 8.58 2.52
C VAL A 79 1.33 8.34 1.82
N GLN A 80 2.37 8.09 2.60
CA GLN A 80 3.68 7.73 2.06
C GLN A 80 3.77 6.24 1.70
N VAL A 81 3.08 5.39 2.44
CA VAL A 81 3.16 3.93 2.29
C VAL A 81 1.79 3.36 1.93
N CYS A 82 1.71 2.65 0.81
CA CYS A 82 0.54 1.85 0.43
C CYS A 82 0.94 0.38 0.38
N ILE A 83 0.17 -0.47 1.07
CA ILE A 83 0.31 -1.93 1.05
C ILE A 83 -0.78 -2.50 0.16
N ILE A 84 -0.41 -3.35 -0.79
CA ILE A 84 -1.29 -3.79 -1.85
C ILE A 84 -1.14 -5.30 -2.08
N PRO A 85 -2.23 -6.07 -2.11
CA PRO A 85 -2.18 -7.49 -2.44
C PRO A 85 -1.75 -7.70 -3.89
N ARG A 86 -1.00 -8.79 -4.15
CA ARG A 86 -0.58 -9.15 -5.51
C ARG A 86 -1.72 -9.20 -6.53
N THR A 87 -2.91 -9.62 -6.10
CA THR A 87 -4.09 -9.79 -6.95
C THR A 87 -4.61 -8.47 -7.52
N MET A 88 -4.18 -7.33 -6.97
CA MET A 88 -4.58 -6.01 -7.39
C MET A 88 -3.48 -5.26 -8.17
N CYS A 89 -2.35 -5.89 -8.50
CA CYS A 89 -1.22 -5.19 -9.14
C CYS A 89 -1.62 -4.43 -10.42
N TYR A 90 -2.52 -4.97 -11.24
CA TYR A 90 -3.03 -4.31 -12.45
C TYR A 90 -4.15 -3.29 -12.23
N GLN A 91 -4.67 -3.17 -11.00
CA GLN A 91 -5.76 -2.25 -10.65
C GLN A 91 -5.27 -0.94 -10.02
N ILE A 92 -3.95 -0.76 -9.97
CA ILE A 92 -3.31 0.38 -9.33
C ILE A 92 -3.07 1.46 -10.38
N SER A 93 -3.52 2.68 -10.08
CA SER A 93 -3.32 3.86 -10.94
C SER A 93 -2.28 4.84 -10.41
N MET A 94 -1.63 4.54 -9.28
CA MET A 94 -0.59 5.36 -8.67
C MET A 94 0.81 4.79 -8.91
N PHE A 95 1.81 5.66 -8.98
CA PHE A 95 3.22 5.29 -9.05
C PHE A 95 3.95 5.61 -7.74
N ALA A 96 5.04 4.91 -7.46
CA ALA A 96 5.84 5.12 -6.25
C ALA A 96 7.31 5.32 -6.58
N TYR A 97 8.05 5.98 -5.68
CA TYR A 97 9.50 6.01 -5.74
C TYR A 97 10.12 4.64 -5.45
N LEU A 98 9.58 4.00 -4.42
CA LEU A 98 10.04 2.70 -3.93
C LEU A 98 8.90 1.70 -4.01
N VAL A 99 9.13 0.59 -4.73
CA VAL A 99 8.31 -0.62 -4.66
C VAL A 99 9.07 -1.68 -3.87
N VAL A 100 8.38 -2.38 -2.99
CA VAL A 100 8.92 -3.55 -2.28
C VAL A 100 8.01 -4.72 -2.59
N ILE A 101 8.54 -5.81 -3.12
CA ILE A 101 7.80 -7.04 -3.38
C ILE A 101 8.08 -7.98 -2.21
N MET A 102 7.18 -7.99 -1.24
CA MET A 102 7.29 -8.84 -0.06
C MET A 102 6.87 -10.26 -0.42
N ASP A 103 7.87 -11.13 -0.54
CA ASP A 103 7.73 -12.52 -0.99
C ASP A 103 7.29 -12.61 -2.47
N THR A 104 7.75 -13.66 -3.16
CA THR A 104 7.46 -13.89 -4.58
C THR A 104 6.67 -15.17 -4.79
N GLN A 105 6.13 -15.73 -3.71
CA GLN A 105 5.30 -16.92 -3.71
C GLN A 105 3.93 -16.65 -3.10
N PHE A 106 2.95 -17.45 -3.50
CA PHE A 106 1.63 -17.45 -2.89
C PHE A 106 1.13 -18.88 -2.73
N TYR A 107 0.30 -19.10 -1.71
CA TYR A 107 -0.29 -20.40 -1.47
C TYR A 107 -1.52 -20.62 -2.36
N ASN A 108 -1.47 -21.63 -3.23
CA ASN A 108 -2.60 -22.06 -4.02
C ASN A 108 -3.45 -23.08 -3.24
N GLY A 109 -4.59 -22.62 -2.71
CA GLY A 109 -5.50 -23.45 -1.92
C GLY A 109 -6.17 -24.60 -2.70
N LYS A 110 -6.13 -24.60 -4.04
CA LYS A 110 -6.70 -25.67 -4.86
C LYS A 110 -5.78 -26.89 -4.93
N TYR A 111 -4.47 -26.65 -5.04
CA TYR A 111 -3.46 -27.70 -5.17
C TYR A 111 -2.65 -27.91 -3.89
N HIS A 112 -2.88 -27.07 -2.86
CA HIS A 112 -2.16 -27.06 -1.58
C HIS A 112 -0.65 -26.88 -1.72
N VAL A 113 -0.20 -26.09 -2.70
CA VAL A 113 1.22 -25.86 -3.03
C VAL A 113 1.50 -24.36 -3.09
N TYR A 114 2.74 -23.96 -2.80
CA TYR A 114 3.22 -22.61 -3.05
C TYR A 114 3.67 -22.48 -4.50
N GLU A 115 3.10 -21.50 -5.18
CA GLU A 115 3.43 -21.18 -6.56
C GLU A 115 4.16 -19.83 -6.63
N ASP A 116 5.16 -19.76 -7.50
CA ASP A 116 5.88 -18.52 -7.78
C ASP A 116 4.97 -17.53 -8.52
N TYR A 117 5.28 -16.24 -8.39
CA TYR A 117 4.59 -15.21 -9.15
C TYR A 117 4.92 -15.35 -10.63
N PRO A 118 3.94 -15.19 -11.52
CA PRO A 118 4.22 -15.02 -12.94
C PRO A 118 5.20 -13.86 -13.12
N ILE A 119 6.23 -14.05 -13.94
CA ILE A 119 7.23 -13.01 -14.20
C ILE A 119 6.60 -11.71 -14.70
N GLY A 120 5.49 -11.79 -15.44
CA GLY A 120 4.72 -10.63 -15.89
C GLY A 120 4.18 -9.78 -14.74
N ASP A 121 3.68 -10.42 -13.68
CA ASP A 121 3.18 -9.72 -12.48
C ASP A 121 4.33 -9.01 -11.77
N VAL A 122 5.48 -9.70 -11.61
CA VAL A 122 6.66 -9.12 -10.97
C VAL A 122 7.18 -7.92 -11.76
N LEU A 123 7.31 -8.05 -13.09
CA LEU A 123 7.73 -6.95 -13.96
C LEU A 123 6.74 -5.78 -13.91
N HIS A 124 5.44 -6.05 -13.85
CA HIS A 124 4.43 -5.02 -13.71
C HIS A 124 4.58 -4.26 -12.38
N MET A 125 4.76 -4.99 -11.26
CA MET A 125 5.00 -4.41 -9.94
C MET A 125 6.27 -3.54 -9.93
N VAL A 126 7.38 -4.04 -10.50
CA VAL A 126 8.63 -3.27 -10.64
C VAL A 126 8.39 -1.99 -11.47
N GLY A 127 7.59 -2.07 -12.53
CA GLY A 127 7.25 -0.93 -13.39
C GLY A 127 6.49 0.19 -12.69
N LEU A 128 5.85 -0.08 -11.54
CA LEU A 128 5.18 0.94 -10.72
C LEU A 128 6.17 1.81 -9.93
N ALA A 129 7.45 1.40 -9.83
CA ALA A 129 8.53 2.18 -9.22
C ALA A 129 9.03 3.29 -10.17
N ASN A 130 8.12 4.10 -10.70
CA ASN A 130 8.44 5.05 -11.76
C ASN A 130 7.62 6.35 -11.65
N ARG A 131 8.24 7.43 -11.16
CA ARG A 131 7.60 8.76 -11.06
C ARG A 131 8.36 9.77 -11.93
N PRO A 132 8.14 9.75 -13.27
CA PRO A 132 8.87 10.59 -14.19
C PRO A 132 8.63 12.07 -13.89
N GLY A 133 9.69 12.87 -13.92
CA GLY A 133 9.63 14.31 -13.63
C GLY A 133 9.54 14.68 -12.15
N ARG A 134 9.35 13.71 -11.25
CA ARG A 134 9.37 13.93 -9.78
C ARG A 134 10.67 13.44 -9.16
N ASP A 135 11.13 12.26 -9.54
CA ASP A 135 12.35 11.64 -9.01
C ASP A 135 13.37 11.36 -10.14
N PRO A 136 14.69 11.42 -9.85
CA PRO A 136 15.72 11.10 -10.82
C PRO A 136 15.92 9.58 -11.03
N ASP A 137 15.55 8.77 -10.03
CA ASP A 137 15.62 7.31 -10.04
C ASP A 137 14.36 6.71 -9.40
N GLY A 138 14.16 5.41 -9.62
CA GLY A 138 13.15 4.59 -8.95
C GLY A 138 13.80 3.32 -8.41
N ARG A 139 13.32 2.81 -7.28
CA ARG A 139 13.91 1.64 -6.61
C ARG A 139 12.89 0.53 -6.45
N CYS A 140 13.35 -0.70 -6.61
CA CYS A 140 12.57 -1.88 -6.28
C CYS A 140 13.42 -2.83 -5.43
N PHE A 141 12.83 -3.37 -4.36
CA PHE A 141 13.43 -4.41 -3.51
C PHE A 141 12.54 -5.65 -3.45
#